data_AF-H0FB00-F1
#
_entry.id   AF-H0FB00-F1
#
_cell.length_a   1.000
_cell.length_b   1.000
_cell.length_c   1.000
_cell.angle_alpha   90.00
_cell.angle_beta   90.00
_cell.angle_gamma   90.00
#
_symmetry.space_group_name_H-M   'P 1'
#
loop_
_entity.id
_entity.type
_entity.pdbx_description
1 polymer ?
#
loop_
_entity_poly.entity_id
_entity_poly.type
_entity_poly.pdbx_seq_one_letter_code
_entity_poly.pdbx_strand_id
1 'polypeptide(L)'
;MTSFPQLRGQFARFGELRPQPRNQWNGGIPLPPVLADFYEQVGPWGSTYHENVGPVGITLSETNISFPPLHRLWNLQAGYRWDASNGQRVPQWQDNWLVIADRNADPFILETDSGRILYAMHGAGAWNPDELAPDLPTLAAALAAVGLVCLEADEDLHDDDWEIKPAHRERALRDLARVLGDEQEAEIFLETIEF
;
A
#
# COMPACT_ATOMS: atom_id res chain seq x y z
N MET A 1 5.51 15.87 8.24
CA MET A 1 4.32 15.01 8.16
C MET A 1 3.52 15.39 6.93
N THR A 2 3.31 14.43 6.03
CA THR A 2 2.51 14.60 4.81
C THR A 2 1.02 14.68 5.15
N SER A 3 0.30 15.66 4.60
CA SER A 3 -1.13 15.82 4.84
C SER A 3 -1.97 14.98 3.87
N PHE A 4 -3.17 14.54 4.27
CA PHE A 4 -4.07 13.81 3.37
C PHE A 4 -4.46 14.59 2.10
N PRO A 5 -4.66 15.92 2.10
CA PRO A 5 -4.86 16.67 0.86
C PRO A 5 -3.68 16.56 -0.11
N GLN A 6 -2.43 16.58 0.39
CA GLN A 6 -1.25 16.38 -0.42
C GLN A 6 -1.19 14.96 -0.99
N LEU A 7 -1.46 13.95 -0.15
CA LEU A 7 -1.55 12.55 -0.58
C LEU A 7 -2.63 12.36 -1.65
N ARG A 8 -3.81 12.97 -1.48
CA ARG A 8 -4.88 12.93 -2.48
C ARG A 8 -4.41 13.47 -3.83
N GLY A 9 -3.66 14.57 -3.83
CA GLY A 9 -3.08 15.13 -5.05
C GLY A 9 -2.10 14.19 -5.76
N GLN A 10 -1.25 13.50 -5.01
CA GLN A 10 -0.32 12.49 -5.54
C GLN A 10 -1.09 11.26 -6.06
N PHE A 11 -2.01 10.73 -5.27
CA PHE A 11 -2.77 9.52 -5.57
C PHE A 11 -3.69 9.68 -6.80
N ALA A 12 -4.16 10.90 -7.07
CA ALA A 12 -4.99 11.20 -8.23
C ALA A 12 -4.27 10.96 -9.57
N ARG A 13 -2.94 10.81 -9.55
CA ARG A 13 -2.14 10.45 -10.73
C ARG A 13 -2.27 8.99 -11.12
N PHE A 14 -2.67 8.11 -10.19
CA PHE A 14 -2.72 6.66 -10.40
C PHE A 14 -4.14 6.13 -10.69
N GLY A 15 -5.18 6.91 -10.44
CA GLY A 15 -6.55 6.49 -10.71
C GLY A 15 -7.61 7.35 -10.06
N GLU A 16 -8.88 6.93 -10.21
CA GLU A 16 -10.01 7.62 -9.61
C GLU A 16 -9.95 7.57 -8.09
N LEU A 17 -10.14 8.73 -7.47
CA LEU A 17 -10.23 8.90 -6.03
C LEU A 17 -11.62 9.37 -5.61
N ARG A 18 -12.22 8.71 -4.62
CA ARG A 18 -13.54 9.04 -4.11
C ARG A 18 -13.57 8.93 -2.59
N PRO A 19 -14.10 9.94 -1.86
CA PRO A 19 -14.36 9.82 -0.43
C PRO A 19 -15.20 8.58 -0.10
N GLN A 20 -14.70 7.77 0.83
CA GLN A 20 -15.32 6.51 1.24
C GLN A 20 -15.69 6.61 2.72
N PRO A 21 -16.97 6.87 3.05
CA PRO A 21 -17.42 7.02 4.43
C PRO A 21 -17.26 5.72 5.23
N ARG A 22 -17.10 5.89 6.55
CA ARG A 22 -16.87 4.81 7.52
C ARG A 22 -17.90 3.67 7.45
N ASN A 23 -19.13 3.96 7.03
CA ASN A 23 -20.19 2.95 6.90
C ASN A 23 -20.02 1.99 5.72
N GLN A 24 -19.04 2.22 4.83
CA GLN A 24 -18.65 1.26 3.80
C GLN A 24 -17.72 0.17 4.33
N TRP A 25 -17.15 0.34 5.52
CA TRP A 25 -16.39 -0.71 6.18
C TRP A 25 -17.28 -1.89 6.56
N ASN A 26 -16.85 -3.08 6.17
CA ASN A 26 -17.57 -4.34 6.39
C ASN A 26 -16.73 -5.36 7.19
N GLY A 27 -15.67 -4.90 7.86
CA GLY A 27 -14.78 -5.78 8.56
C GLY A 27 -15.24 -6.23 9.94
N GLY A 28 -14.66 -7.33 10.40
CA GLY A 28 -14.96 -7.97 11.68
C GLY A 28 -14.31 -7.31 12.89
N ILE A 29 -13.54 -6.23 12.69
CA ILE A 29 -12.97 -5.38 13.74
C ILE A 29 -13.37 -3.92 13.52
N PRO A 30 -13.33 -3.04 14.54
CA PRO A 30 -13.56 -1.62 14.34
C PRO A 30 -12.58 -1.03 13.31
N LEU A 31 -13.06 -0.16 12.42
CA LEU A 31 -12.22 0.55 11.47
C LEU A 31 -11.23 1.47 12.21
N PRO A 32 -9.91 1.30 12.06
CA PRO A 32 -8.93 2.19 12.68
C PRO A 32 -9.13 3.64 12.23
N PRO A 33 -9.06 4.64 13.14
CA PRO A 33 -9.31 6.05 12.80
C PRO A 33 -8.45 6.57 11.64
N VAL A 34 -7.16 6.21 11.61
CA VAL A 34 -6.25 6.65 10.54
C VAL A 34 -6.66 6.12 9.16
N LEU A 35 -7.22 4.89 9.09
CA LEU A 35 -7.76 4.34 7.85
C LEU A 35 -9.07 5.03 7.47
N ALA A 36 -9.94 5.29 8.45
CA ALA A 36 -11.16 6.05 8.19
C ALA A 36 -10.83 7.41 7.55
N ASP A 37 -9.85 8.13 8.10
CA ASP A 37 -9.44 9.43 7.60
C ASP A 37 -8.76 9.32 6.22
N PHE A 38 -7.91 8.30 5.99
CA PHE A 38 -7.31 8.04 4.69
C PHE A 38 -8.36 7.73 3.62
N TYR A 39 -9.34 6.88 3.90
CA TYR A 39 -10.39 6.53 2.93
C TYR A 39 -11.41 7.67 2.71
N GLU A 40 -11.69 8.47 3.73
CA GLU A 40 -12.57 9.64 3.60
C GLU A 40 -11.91 10.77 2.80
N GLN A 41 -10.60 11.00 2.97
CA GLN A 41 -9.89 12.12 2.35
C GLN A 41 -9.16 11.75 1.06
N VAL A 42 -8.45 10.62 1.00
CA VAL A 42 -7.76 10.12 -0.20
C VAL A 42 -8.70 9.21 -0.98
N GLY A 43 -9.16 8.14 -0.35
CA GLY A 43 -10.17 7.23 -0.90
C GLY A 43 -9.83 6.62 -2.26
N PRO A 44 -8.83 5.72 -2.35
CA PRO A 44 -8.56 4.92 -3.55
C PRO A 44 -9.82 4.19 -4.04
N TRP A 45 -10.29 4.52 -5.25
CA TRP A 45 -11.52 3.94 -5.81
C TRP A 45 -11.23 3.14 -7.07
N GLY A 46 -10.55 3.79 -8.03
CA GLY A 46 -10.13 3.21 -9.30
C GLY A 46 -11.24 2.66 -10.18
N SER A 47 -10.84 1.92 -11.20
CA SER A 47 -11.72 1.45 -12.27
C SER A 47 -12.64 0.30 -11.83
N THR A 48 -13.78 0.18 -12.50
CA THR A 48 -14.65 -1.00 -12.43
C THR A 48 -14.50 -1.79 -13.73
N TYR A 49 -13.85 -2.96 -13.67
CA TYR A 49 -13.70 -3.85 -14.84
C TYR A 49 -14.91 -4.76 -15.05
N HIS A 50 -15.56 -5.16 -13.95
CA HIS A 50 -16.77 -5.97 -13.96
C HIS A 50 -17.80 -5.34 -13.02
N GLU A 51 -18.99 -5.01 -13.54
CA GLU A 51 -20.03 -4.29 -12.80
C GLU A 51 -20.48 -5.01 -11.52
N ASN A 52 -20.55 -6.34 -11.57
CA ASN A 52 -20.93 -7.20 -10.43
C ASN A 52 -19.85 -7.26 -9.34
N VAL A 53 -18.62 -6.87 -9.65
CA VAL A 53 -17.50 -6.81 -8.72
C VAL A 53 -17.43 -5.39 -8.16
N GLY A 54 -17.53 -4.37 -9.03
CA GLY A 54 -17.39 -2.96 -8.68
C GLY A 54 -15.93 -2.47 -8.75
N PRO A 55 -15.63 -1.29 -8.18
CA PRO A 55 -14.30 -0.68 -8.24
C PRO A 55 -13.25 -1.54 -7.56
N VAL A 56 -12.05 -1.60 -8.15
CA VAL A 56 -10.99 -2.49 -7.66
C VAL A 56 -9.92 -1.79 -6.81
N GLY A 57 -9.96 -0.45 -6.73
CA GLY A 57 -8.94 0.33 -6.05
C GLY A 57 -7.89 0.83 -7.04
N ILE A 58 -6.77 1.32 -6.51
CA ILE A 58 -5.68 1.86 -7.34
C ILE A 58 -4.43 1.01 -7.17
N THR A 59 -3.66 0.90 -8.24
CA THR A 59 -2.31 0.34 -8.24
C THR A 59 -1.33 1.46 -8.57
N LEU A 60 -0.23 1.56 -7.83
CA LEU A 60 0.73 2.66 -7.95
C LEU A 60 1.71 2.42 -9.11
N SER A 61 1.22 2.53 -10.34
CA SER A 61 2.02 2.32 -11.57
C SER A 61 2.70 0.93 -11.56
N GLU A 62 3.90 0.81 -12.14
CA GLU A 62 4.68 -0.42 -12.29
C GLU A 62 5.17 -1.01 -10.95
N THR A 63 4.95 -0.34 -9.81
CA THR A 63 5.32 -0.90 -8.49
C THR A 63 4.47 -2.13 -8.12
N ASN A 64 3.32 -2.32 -8.77
CA ASN A 64 2.31 -3.34 -8.46
C ASN A 64 1.71 -3.25 -7.05
N ILE A 65 1.95 -2.16 -6.32
CA ILE A 65 1.41 -1.96 -4.98
C ILE A 65 -0.01 -1.43 -5.09
N SER A 66 -0.96 -2.15 -4.50
CA SER A 66 -2.40 -1.91 -4.69
C SER A 66 -3.12 -1.55 -3.39
N PHE A 67 -3.89 -0.46 -3.43
CA PHE A 67 -4.81 -0.08 -2.36
C PHE A 67 -6.25 -0.38 -2.79
N PRO A 68 -6.94 -1.36 -2.18
CA PRO A 68 -8.32 -1.63 -2.52
C PRO A 68 -9.25 -0.55 -1.94
N PRO A 69 -10.49 -0.44 -2.45
CA PRO A 69 -11.49 0.42 -1.82
C PRO A 69 -11.89 -0.14 -0.45
N LEU A 70 -12.37 0.72 0.44
CA LEU A 70 -12.71 0.43 1.83
C LEU A 70 -13.67 -0.77 1.96
N HIS A 71 -14.66 -0.86 1.07
CA HIS A 71 -15.64 -1.96 1.08
C HIS A 71 -15.05 -3.33 0.72
N ARG A 72 -13.79 -3.39 0.25
CA ARG A 72 -13.05 -4.62 -0.05
C ARG A 72 -11.86 -4.86 0.87
N LEU A 73 -11.44 -3.86 1.63
CA LEU A 73 -10.27 -3.95 2.49
C LEU A 73 -10.34 -5.12 3.47
N TRP A 74 -11.53 -5.48 3.95
CA TRP A 74 -11.68 -6.67 4.79
C TRP A 74 -11.48 -7.99 4.03
N ASN A 75 -11.88 -8.05 2.76
CA ASN A 75 -11.66 -9.24 1.94
C ASN A 75 -10.18 -9.47 1.65
N LEU A 76 -9.36 -8.40 1.63
CA LEU A 76 -7.90 -8.50 1.50
C LEU A 76 -7.26 -9.30 2.64
N GLN A 77 -7.93 -9.45 3.80
CA GLN A 77 -7.40 -10.24 4.91
C GLN A 77 -7.45 -11.76 4.64
N ALA A 78 -8.22 -12.20 3.64
CA ALA A 78 -8.28 -13.61 3.26
C ALA A 78 -6.91 -14.08 2.72
N GLY A 79 -6.43 -15.23 3.20
CA GLY A 79 -5.07 -15.72 2.95
C GLY A 79 -4.06 -15.33 4.04
N TYR A 80 -4.36 -14.29 4.83
CA TYR A 80 -3.50 -13.83 5.93
C TYR A 80 -4.14 -14.10 7.29
N ARG A 81 -5.28 -13.46 7.54
CA ARG A 81 -6.00 -13.52 8.81
C ARG A 81 -6.78 -14.82 8.94
N TRP A 82 -7.34 -15.31 7.84
CA TRP A 82 -7.98 -16.62 7.76
C TRP A 82 -7.65 -17.28 6.43
N ASP A 83 -7.71 -18.60 6.40
CA ASP A 83 -7.56 -19.40 5.18
C ASP A 83 -8.76 -19.13 4.26
N ALA A 84 -8.49 -18.68 3.03
CA ALA A 84 -9.53 -18.36 2.05
C ALA A 84 -10.36 -19.58 1.60
N SER A 85 -9.83 -20.80 1.73
CA SER A 85 -10.48 -22.05 1.30
C SER A 85 -11.52 -22.56 2.29
N ASN A 86 -11.33 -22.31 3.60
CA ASN A 86 -12.15 -22.89 4.66
C ASN A 86 -12.58 -21.89 5.75
N GLY A 87 -12.10 -20.65 5.70
CA GLY A 87 -12.44 -19.58 6.63
C GLY A 87 -11.84 -19.71 8.03
N GLN A 88 -10.96 -20.69 8.29
CA GLN A 88 -10.34 -20.89 9.60
C GLN A 88 -9.30 -19.81 9.88
N ARG A 89 -9.22 -19.37 11.15
CA ARG A 89 -8.22 -18.40 11.60
C ARG A 89 -6.81 -18.96 11.40
N VAL A 90 -5.92 -18.14 10.84
CA VAL A 90 -4.49 -18.44 10.78
C VAL A 90 -3.86 -18.12 12.14
N PRO A 91 -3.33 -19.10 12.89
CA PRO A 91 -2.88 -18.88 14.27
C PRO A 91 -1.69 -17.92 14.41
N GLN A 92 -0.84 -17.81 13.38
CA GLN A 92 0.35 -16.96 13.40
C GLN A 92 0.05 -15.49 13.11
N TRP A 93 -1.14 -15.18 12.60
CA TRP A 93 -1.51 -13.80 12.27
C TRP A 93 -2.07 -13.08 13.49
N GLN A 94 -1.44 -11.99 13.93
CA GLN A 94 -1.87 -11.27 15.14
C GLN A 94 -3.24 -10.61 14.97
N ASP A 95 -3.98 -10.43 16.07
CA ASP A 95 -5.33 -9.84 16.03
C ASP A 95 -5.33 -8.35 15.71
N ASN A 96 -4.25 -7.65 16.05
CA ASN A 96 -4.03 -6.22 15.77
C ASN A 96 -3.39 -5.96 14.40
N TRP A 97 -3.20 -6.98 13.56
CA TRP A 97 -2.67 -6.82 12.20
C TRP A 97 -3.80 -6.74 11.18
N LEU A 98 -3.81 -5.66 10.41
CA LEU A 98 -4.75 -5.42 9.33
C LEU A 98 -3.98 -5.10 8.04
N VAL A 99 -4.14 -5.94 7.01
CA VAL A 99 -3.56 -5.67 5.68
C VAL A 99 -4.28 -4.48 5.06
N ILE A 100 -3.53 -3.48 4.60
CA ILE A 100 -4.05 -2.22 4.05
C ILE A 100 -3.76 -2.00 2.56
N ALA A 101 -2.74 -2.69 2.07
CA ALA A 101 -2.32 -2.75 0.67
C ALA A 101 -1.52 -4.05 0.49
N ASP A 102 -1.31 -4.46 -0.75
CA ASP A 102 -0.42 -5.58 -1.07
C ASP A 102 0.37 -5.33 -2.35
N ARG A 103 1.49 -6.04 -2.48
CA ARG A 103 2.27 -6.18 -3.72
C ARG A 103 2.39 -7.65 -4.03
N ASN A 104 1.67 -8.15 -5.03
CA ASN A 104 1.76 -9.56 -5.43
C ASN A 104 1.61 -10.54 -4.24
N ALA A 105 0.66 -10.27 -3.33
CA ALA A 105 0.44 -10.98 -2.07
C ALA A 105 1.45 -10.72 -0.94
N ASP A 106 2.41 -9.81 -1.07
CA ASP A 106 3.20 -9.28 0.06
C ASP A 106 2.40 -8.18 0.79
N PRO A 107 1.96 -8.42 2.04
CA PRO A 107 1.07 -7.49 2.73
C PRO A 107 1.81 -6.28 3.31
N PHE A 108 1.23 -5.10 3.11
CA PHE A 108 1.47 -3.92 3.93
C PHE A 108 0.46 -3.93 5.09
N ILE A 109 0.95 -3.99 6.31
CA ILE A 109 0.16 -4.29 7.51
C ILE A 109 0.12 -3.05 8.40
N LEU A 110 -1.08 -2.57 8.73
CA LEU A 110 -1.28 -1.65 9.83
C LEU A 110 -1.34 -2.44 11.14
N GLU A 111 -0.39 -2.17 12.05
CA GLU A 111 -0.47 -2.63 13.44
C GLU A 111 -1.37 -1.66 14.22
N THR A 112 -2.61 -2.05 14.48
CA THR A 112 -3.66 -1.12 14.95
C THR A 112 -3.41 -0.52 16.32
N ASP A 113 -2.59 -1.16 17.15
CA ASP A 113 -2.28 -0.68 18.51
C ASP A 113 -1.24 0.44 18.51
N SER A 114 -0.24 0.36 17.62
CA SER A 114 0.86 1.33 17.53
C SER A 114 0.67 2.35 16.41
N GLY A 115 -0.10 2.02 15.38
CA GLY A 115 -0.25 2.80 14.16
C GLY A 115 0.87 2.59 13.14
N ARG A 116 1.88 1.77 13.45
CA ARG A 116 3.03 1.48 12.58
C ARG A 116 2.62 0.62 11.39
N ILE A 117 3.39 0.76 10.32
CA ILE A 117 3.24 -0.07 9.13
C ILE A 117 4.35 -1.10 9.11
N LEU A 118 3.93 -2.37 9.01
CA LEU A 118 4.81 -3.51 8.87
C LEU A 118 4.73 -4.07 7.45
N TYR A 119 5.76 -4.78 7.03
CA TYR A 119 5.82 -5.48 5.76
C TYR A 119 6.37 -6.89 5.96
N ALA A 120 5.84 -7.86 5.21
CA ALA A 120 6.37 -9.22 5.17
C ALA A 120 6.30 -9.76 3.76
N MET A 121 7.25 -10.63 3.42
CA MET A 121 7.15 -11.44 2.20
C MET A 121 6.22 -12.63 2.42
N HIS A 122 5.30 -12.85 1.49
CA HIS A 122 4.50 -14.07 1.46
C HIS A 122 5.39 -15.29 1.18
N GLY A 123 4.96 -16.47 1.66
CA GLY A 123 5.69 -17.71 1.41
C GLY A 123 6.96 -17.92 2.24
N ALA A 124 7.31 -17.00 3.14
CA ALA A 124 8.48 -17.11 4.04
C ALA A 124 8.37 -18.21 5.13
N GLY A 125 7.26 -18.96 5.16
CA GLY A 125 7.03 -20.08 6.10
C GLY A 125 6.58 -19.67 7.51
N ALA A 126 6.80 -18.42 7.92
CA ALA A 126 6.23 -17.83 9.12
C ALA A 126 5.99 -16.32 8.92
N TRP A 127 5.01 -15.76 9.63
CA TRP A 127 4.78 -14.31 9.64
C TRP A 127 5.68 -13.63 10.67
N ASN A 128 6.76 -12.99 10.19
CA ASN A 128 7.65 -12.15 10.99
C ASN A 128 7.87 -10.81 10.26
N PRO A 129 6.88 -9.91 10.27
CA PRO A 129 6.95 -8.67 9.52
C PRO A 129 7.90 -7.68 10.19
N ASP A 130 8.65 -6.94 9.37
CA ASP A 130 9.52 -5.84 9.80
C ASP A 130 8.79 -4.51 9.69
N GLU A 131 9.18 -3.54 10.51
CA GLU A 131 8.65 -2.18 10.42
C GLU A 131 9.16 -1.52 9.13
N LEU A 132 8.23 -1.05 8.29
CA LEU A 132 8.54 -0.38 7.03
C LEU A 132 8.33 1.14 7.11
N ALA A 133 7.34 1.59 7.88
CA ALA A 133 7.07 3.02 8.05
C ALA A 133 6.40 3.31 9.40
N PRO A 134 6.61 4.51 9.97
CA PRO A 134 6.09 4.86 11.29
C PRO A 134 4.56 5.03 11.31
N ASP A 135 3.95 5.39 10.17
CA ASP A 135 2.50 5.56 10.04
C ASP A 135 2.00 5.45 8.58
N LEU A 136 0.68 5.35 8.43
CA LEU A 136 0.01 5.25 7.12
C LEU A 136 0.29 6.47 6.21
N PRO A 137 0.20 7.74 6.67
CA PRO A 137 0.52 8.88 5.81
C PRO A 137 1.96 8.85 5.27
N THR A 138 2.93 8.43 6.08
CA THR A 138 4.35 8.31 5.69
C THR A 138 4.52 7.21 4.66
N LEU A 139 3.97 6.01 4.90
CA LEU A 139 3.95 4.93 3.91
C LEU A 139 3.35 5.41 2.58
N ALA A 140 2.14 5.97 2.62
CA ALA A 140 1.43 6.39 1.41
C ALA A 140 2.23 7.44 0.62
N ALA A 141 2.89 8.39 1.31
CA ALA A 141 3.74 9.39 0.67
C ALA A 141 4.98 8.77 0.02
N ALA A 142 5.63 7.83 0.71
CA ALA A 142 6.82 7.14 0.23
C ALA A 142 6.51 6.30 -1.01
N LEU A 143 5.46 5.49 -0.94
CA LEU A 143 5.00 4.68 -2.07
C LEU A 143 4.57 5.54 -3.27
N ALA A 144 3.87 6.66 -3.03
CA ALA A 144 3.52 7.59 -4.09
C ALA A 144 4.76 8.23 -4.73
N ALA A 145 5.80 8.55 -3.95
CA ALA A 145 7.04 9.10 -4.50
C ALA A 145 7.68 8.14 -5.51
N VAL A 146 7.80 6.84 -5.17
CA VAL A 146 8.31 5.81 -6.08
C VAL A 146 7.38 5.61 -7.27
N GLY A 147 6.08 5.43 -7.03
CA GLY A 147 5.10 5.22 -8.09
C GLY A 147 5.04 6.37 -9.11
N LEU A 148 5.26 7.61 -8.67
CA LEU A 148 5.32 8.78 -9.56
C LEU A 148 6.56 8.74 -10.47
N VAL A 149 7.69 8.22 -9.99
CA VAL A 149 8.87 8.00 -10.83
C VAL A 149 8.55 6.99 -11.92
N CYS A 150 7.94 5.85 -11.58
CA CYS A 150 7.52 4.86 -12.56
C CYS A 150 6.56 5.44 -13.60
N LEU A 151 5.54 6.15 -13.11
CA LEU A 151 4.49 6.73 -13.95
C LEU A 151 5.03 7.77 -14.93
N GLU A 152 6.02 8.56 -14.52
CA GLU A 152 6.62 9.61 -15.35
C GLU A 152 7.69 9.08 -16.29
N ALA A 153 8.38 7.99 -15.92
CA ALA A 153 9.32 7.31 -16.78
C ALA A 153 8.60 6.53 -17.90
N ASP A 154 7.45 5.93 -17.61
CA ASP A 154 6.64 5.17 -18.57
C ASP A 154 7.49 4.14 -19.34
N GLU A 155 7.48 4.16 -20.67
CA GLU A 155 8.31 3.27 -21.52
C GLU A 155 9.83 3.43 -21.29
N ASP A 156 10.29 4.55 -20.72
CA ASP A 156 11.70 4.80 -20.42
C ASP A 156 12.18 4.17 -19.09
N LEU A 157 11.28 3.57 -18.30
CA LEU A 157 11.60 3.05 -16.97
C LEU A 157 12.70 1.97 -16.98
N HIS A 158 12.62 1.03 -17.92
CA HIS A 158 13.48 -0.15 -17.97
C HIS A 158 14.51 -0.08 -19.10
N ASP A 159 15.68 -0.67 -18.88
CA ASP A 159 16.66 -0.93 -19.93
C ASP A 159 16.31 -2.19 -20.76
N ASP A 160 17.21 -2.58 -21.66
CA ASP A 160 17.01 -3.71 -22.57
C ASP A 160 16.93 -5.07 -21.84
N ASP A 161 17.42 -5.16 -20.60
CA ASP A 161 17.40 -6.36 -19.76
C ASP A 161 16.18 -6.38 -18.81
N TRP A 162 15.23 -5.44 -18.98
CA TRP A 162 14.06 -5.25 -18.11
C TRP A 162 14.41 -4.80 -16.67
N GLU A 163 15.61 -4.27 -16.45
CA GLU A 163 16.02 -3.70 -15.17
C GLU A 163 15.66 -2.21 -15.10
N ILE A 164 15.33 -1.69 -13.92
CA ILE A 164 15.02 -0.27 -13.75
C ILE A 164 16.29 0.55 -14.00
N LYS A 165 16.21 1.54 -14.91
CA LYS A 165 17.38 2.36 -15.24
C LYS A 165 17.92 3.08 -14.01
N PRO A 166 19.25 3.15 -13.82
CA PRO A 166 19.86 3.79 -12.65
C PRO A 166 19.38 5.23 -12.41
N ALA A 167 19.15 6.01 -13.46
CA ALA A 167 18.67 7.40 -13.33
C ALA A 167 17.30 7.50 -12.65
N HIS A 168 16.39 6.56 -12.92
CA HIS A 168 15.07 6.48 -12.31
C HIS A 168 15.17 5.96 -10.88
N ARG A 169 16.01 4.95 -10.63
CA ARG A 169 16.29 4.47 -9.27
C ARG A 169 16.86 5.56 -8.37
N GLU A 170 17.88 6.29 -8.84
CA GLU A 170 18.45 7.43 -8.11
C GLU A 170 17.41 8.53 -7.86
N ARG A 171 16.50 8.74 -8.81
CA ARG A 171 15.39 9.69 -8.62
C ARG A 171 14.44 9.21 -7.53
N ALA A 172 14.03 7.95 -7.56
CA ALA A 172 13.15 7.36 -6.54
C ALA A 172 13.78 7.49 -5.15
N LEU A 173 15.07 7.19 -5.01
CA LEU A 173 15.82 7.39 -3.76
C LEU A 173 15.78 8.85 -3.29
N ARG A 174 16.07 9.80 -4.18
CA ARG A 174 16.01 11.24 -3.82
C ARG A 174 14.62 11.68 -3.39
N ASP A 175 13.58 11.20 -4.06
CA ASP A 175 12.20 11.58 -3.75
C ASP A 175 11.73 10.92 -2.45
N LEU A 176 12.12 9.66 -2.20
CA LEU A 176 11.93 8.95 -0.92
C LEU A 176 12.64 9.61 0.25
N ALA A 177 13.92 9.95 0.10
CA ALA A 177 14.70 10.59 1.16
C ALA A 177 14.09 11.93 1.59
N ARG A 178 13.40 12.65 0.69
CA ARG A 178 12.64 13.86 1.06
C ARG A 178 11.39 13.55 1.89
N VAL A 179 10.78 12.39 1.70
CA VAL A 179 9.60 11.96 2.46
C VAL A 179 10.01 11.45 3.83
N LEU A 180 11.01 10.57 3.88
CA LEU A 180 11.47 9.91 5.11
C LEU A 180 12.37 10.84 5.94
N GLY A 181 13.08 11.75 5.29
CA GLY A 181 14.01 12.67 5.93
C GLY A 181 15.42 12.09 6.13
N ASP A 182 15.65 10.85 5.69
CA ASP A 182 16.91 10.13 5.79
C ASP A 182 17.20 9.31 4.53
N GLU A 183 18.44 9.35 4.05
CA GLU A 183 18.86 8.65 2.83
C GLU A 183 19.03 7.15 3.03
N GLN A 184 19.48 6.71 4.22
CA GLN A 184 19.65 5.28 4.53
C GLN A 184 18.28 4.62 4.70
N GLU A 185 17.33 5.29 5.36
CA GLU A 185 15.95 4.81 5.42
C GLU A 185 15.33 4.71 4.03
N ALA A 186 15.64 5.64 3.12
CA ALA A 186 15.17 5.59 1.73
C ALA A 186 15.75 4.39 0.95
N GLU A 187 17.04 4.08 1.12
CA GLU A 187 17.67 2.90 0.53
C GLU A 187 17.02 1.60 1.04
N ILE A 188 16.89 1.46 2.36
CA ILE A 188 16.27 0.28 2.99
C ILE A 188 14.82 0.12 2.52
N PHE A 189 14.06 1.22 2.48
CA PHE A 189 12.66 1.19 2.03
C PHE A 189 12.56 0.73 0.57
N LEU A 190 13.40 1.27 -0.31
CA LEU A 190 13.38 0.95 -1.74
C LEU A 190 13.79 -0.51 -2.00
N GLU A 191 14.81 -1.00 -1.30
CA GLU A 191 15.21 -2.41 -1.35
C GLU A 191 14.10 -3.34 -0.84
N THR A 192 13.41 -2.95 0.24
CA THR A 192 12.33 -3.76 0.85
C THR A 192 11.15 -3.98 -0.11
N ILE A 193 10.83 -2.97 -0.93
CA ILE A 193 9.76 -3.09 -1.94
C ILE A 193 10.25 -3.62 -3.30
N GLU A 194 11.51 -4.06 -3.36
CA GLU A 194 12.18 -4.61 -4.54
C GLU A 194 12.09 -3.69 -5.77
N PHE A 195 12.58 -2.45 -5.61
CA PHE A 195 12.66 -1.43 -6.68
C PHE A 195 14.11 -1.06 -7.05
#